data_AF-I0QUW5-F1
#
_entry.id   AF-I0QUW5-F1
#
_cell.length_a   1.000
_cell.length_b   1.000
_cell.length_c   1.000
_cell.angle_alpha   90.00
_cell.angle_beta   90.00
_cell.angle_gamma   90.00
#
_symmetry.space_group_name_H-M   'P 1'
#
loop_
_entity.id
_entity.type
_entity.pdbx_description
1 polymer ?
#
loop_
_entity_poly.entity_id
_entity_poly.type
_entity_poly.pdbx_seq_one_letter_code
_entity_poly.pdbx_strand_id
1 'polypeptide(L)'
;MALVFRGQIINKNAISKMDQPIDDELWGDLSKDLLALCRFCSEISFNSTYHYFEIVAFKQYLFEQTDMNHSTVREYVVRLRRLDEILTASDYPQDKIADKNIHQRIVEDVPLAVTDNYRIALRKYDQFLAWQSEMPSDGIYTEQA
;
A
#
# COMPACT_ATOMS: atom_id res chain seq x y z
N MET A 1 -4.20 -6.29 -15.81
CA MET A 1 -5.03 -5.85 -14.68
C MET A 1 -5.98 -6.98 -14.37
N ALA A 2 -6.31 -7.19 -13.10
CA ALA A 2 -7.37 -8.13 -12.72
C ALA A 2 -8.58 -7.31 -12.24
N LEU A 3 -9.79 -7.78 -12.52
CA LEU A 3 -11.00 -7.19 -11.97
C LEU A 3 -11.39 -7.97 -10.72
N VAL A 4 -11.92 -7.28 -9.73
CA VAL A 4 -12.49 -7.88 -8.53
C VAL A 4 -13.95 -7.49 -8.45
N PHE A 5 -14.78 -8.47 -8.18
CA PHE A 5 -16.21 -8.28 -7.98
C PHE A 5 -16.59 -8.83 -6.62
N ARG A 6 -17.11 -7.98 -5.73
CA ARG A 6 -17.50 -8.35 -4.36
C ARG A 6 -16.42 -9.15 -3.60
N GLY A 7 -15.18 -8.69 -3.69
CA GLY A 7 -14.03 -9.32 -3.03
C GLY A 7 -13.46 -10.56 -3.73
N GLN A 8 -14.03 -11.00 -4.85
CA GLN A 8 -13.52 -12.14 -5.61
C GLN A 8 -12.82 -11.71 -6.89
N ILE A 9 -11.61 -12.24 -7.12
CA ILE A 9 -10.86 -11.97 -8.36
C ILE A 9 -11.55 -12.66 -9.54
N ILE A 10 -11.94 -11.87 -10.53
CA ILE A 10 -12.38 -12.35 -11.83
C ILE A 10 -11.14 -12.80 -12.60
N ASN A 11 -10.94 -14.12 -12.68
CA ASN A 11 -9.86 -14.74 -13.42
C ASN A 11 -10.26 -15.10 -14.86
N LYS A 12 -9.28 -15.51 -15.69
CA LYS A 12 -9.50 -15.83 -17.11
C LYS A 12 -10.53 -16.94 -17.33
N ASN A 13 -10.59 -17.93 -16.42
CA ASN A 13 -11.56 -19.02 -16.50
C ASN A 13 -12.99 -18.56 -16.16
N ALA A 14 -13.14 -17.61 -15.22
CA ALA A 14 -14.43 -17.01 -14.91
C ALA A 14 -14.95 -16.20 -16.12
N ILE A 15 -14.08 -15.40 -16.74
CA ILE A 15 -14.42 -14.63 -17.95
C ILE A 15 -14.84 -15.55 -19.09
N SER A 16 -14.12 -16.66 -19.31
CA SER A 16 -14.48 -17.61 -20.39
C SER A 16 -15.82 -18.32 -20.20
N LYS A 17 -16.38 -18.28 -18.99
CA LYS A 17 -17.69 -18.87 -18.65
C LYS A 17 -18.81 -17.84 -18.66
N MET A 18 -18.52 -16.56 -18.88
CA MET A 18 -19.54 -15.51 -19.00
C MET A 18 -20.13 -15.58 -20.41
N ASP A 19 -21.36 -16.07 -20.52
CA ASP A 19 -22.08 -16.28 -21.78
C ASP A 19 -23.40 -15.50 -21.86
N GLN A 20 -23.85 -14.92 -20.74
CA GLN A 20 -25.07 -14.14 -20.67
C GLN A 20 -24.80 -12.65 -20.95
N PRO A 21 -25.42 -12.06 -21.99
CA PRO A 21 -25.43 -10.62 -22.17
C PRO A 21 -26.26 -9.94 -21.08
N ILE A 22 -25.81 -8.76 -20.64
CA ILE A 22 -26.50 -7.92 -19.65
C ILE A 22 -26.93 -6.61 -20.31
N ASP A 23 -28.01 -6.02 -19.81
CA ASP A 23 -28.49 -4.71 -20.24
C ASP A 23 -27.80 -3.57 -19.45
N ASP A 24 -28.08 -2.33 -19.85
CA ASP A 24 -27.47 -1.13 -19.25
C ASP A 24 -27.89 -0.93 -17.78
N GLU A 25 -29.10 -1.37 -17.41
CA GLU A 25 -29.61 -1.29 -16.04
C GLU A 25 -28.80 -2.22 -15.12
N LEU A 26 -28.68 -3.49 -15.50
CA LEU A 26 -27.89 -4.47 -14.77
C LEU A 26 -26.40 -4.13 -14.76
N TRP A 27 -25.86 -3.58 -15.86
CA TRP A 27 -24.48 -3.07 -15.88
C TRP A 27 -24.26 -1.90 -14.92
N GLY A 28 -25.22 -0.98 -14.83
CA GLY A 28 -25.18 0.16 -13.91
C GLY A 28 -25.05 -0.26 -12.45
N ASP A 29 -25.65 -1.39 -12.07
CA ASP A 29 -25.54 -1.93 -10.72
C ASP A 29 -24.29 -2.77 -10.50
N LEU A 30 -23.92 -3.63 -11.46
CA LEU A 30 -22.73 -4.48 -11.35
C LEU A 30 -21.42 -3.67 -11.35
N SER A 31 -21.36 -2.58 -12.11
CA SER A 31 -20.17 -1.74 -12.23
C SER A 31 -19.77 -1.04 -10.93
N LYS A 32 -20.73 -0.78 -10.02
CA LYS A 32 -20.47 -0.21 -8.69
C LYS A 32 -19.68 -1.16 -7.78
N ASP A 33 -19.86 -2.47 -7.98
CA ASP A 33 -19.20 -3.53 -7.22
C ASP A 33 -17.89 -4.01 -7.88
N LEU A 34 -17.55 -3.48 -9.06
CA LEU A 34 -16.35 -3.81 -9.81
C LEU A 34 -15.19 -2.92 -9.41
N LEU A 35 -14.10 -3.55 -8.99
CA LEU A 35 -12.91 -2.89 -8.50
C LEU A 35 -11.70 -3.32 -9.34
N ALA A 36 -10.92 -2.33 -9.79
CA ALA A 36 -9.68 -2.62 -10.50
C ALA A 36 -8.60 -3.05 -9.49
N LEU A 37 -8.03 -4.24 -9.70
CA LEU A 37 -6.82 -4.66 -9.00
C LEU A 37 -5.62 -3.99 -9.67
N CYS A 38 -4.97 -3.10 -8.93
CA CYS A 38 -3.72 -2.54 -9.40
C CYS A 38 -2.62 -3.61 -9.34
N ARG A 39 -2.14 -4.03 -10.52
CA ARG A 39 -1.05 -5.01 -10.66
C ARG A 39 0.25 -4.57 -9.97
N PHE A 40 0.40 -3.29 -9.67
CA PHE A 40 1.55 -2.74 -8.97
C PHE A 40 1.38 -2.76 -7.45
N CYS A 41 0.14 -2.61 -6.97
CA CYS A 41 -0.17 -2.45 -5.54
C CYS A 41 -0.71 -3.73 -4.86
N SER A 42 -1.09 -4.76 -5.63
CA SER A 42 -1.55 -6.08 -5.16
C SER A 42 -2.84 -6.09 -4.29
N GLU A 43 -3.51 -4.94 -4.14
CA GLU A 43 -4.81 -4.80 -3.46
C GLU A 43 -5.89 -4.23 -4.40
N ILE A 44 -7.13 -4.53 -4.02
CA ILE A 44 -8.39 -4.08 -4.58
C ILE A 44 -8.49 -2.57 -4.36
N SER A 45 -8.61 -1.80 -5.45
CA SER A 45 -8.93 -0.36 -5.50
C SER A 45 -8.69 0.43 -4.20
N PHE A 46 -7.49 1.00 -4.09
CA PHE A 46 -7.24 2.36 -3.59
C PHE A 46 -8.33 2.92 -2.65
N ASN A 47 -8.39 2.40 -1.43
CA ASN A 47 -9.19 2.99 -0.33
C ASN A 47 -8.69 2.53 1.04
N SER A 48 -7.41 2.18 1.17
CA SER A 48 -6.80 2.20 2.51
C SER A 48 -6.48 3.64 2.83
N THR A 49 -7.27 4.24 3.73
CA THR A 49 -6.76 5.28 4.60
C THR A 49 -5.48 4.72 5.24
N TYR A 50 -4.32 5.15 4.78
CA TYR A 50 -3.07 4.70 5.38
C TYR A 50 -3.02 5.27 6.79
N HIS A 51 -3.01 4.39 7.79
CA HIS A 51 -3.07 4.82 9.18
C HIS A 51 -1.68 5.02 9.78
N TYR A 52 -0.66 4.33 9.27
CA TYR A 52 0.67 4.32 9.88
C TYR A 52 1.81 4.65 8.93
N PHE A 53 1.66 4.38 7.62
CA PHE A 53 2.74 4.56 6.64
C PHE A 53 2.35 5.47 5.46
N GLU A 54 3.19 6.47 5.13
CA GLU A 54 3.07 7.31 3.94
C GLU A 54 3.56 6.57 2.68
N ILE A 55 2.83 5.54 2.26
CA ILE A 55 3.26 4.60 1.21
C ILE A 55 3.59 5.28 -0.13
N VAL A 56 2.85 6.33 -0.50
CA VAL A 56 3.05 7.03 -1.77
C VAL A 56 4.37 7.81 -1.76
N ALA A 57 4.60 8.63 -0.73
CA ALA A 57 5.83 9.40 -0.57
C ALA A 57 7.05 8.48 -0.40
N PHE A 58 6.93 7.43 0.41
CA PHE A 58 7.98 6.42 0.57
C PHE A 58 8.35 5.75 -0.76
N LYS A 59 7.36 5.37 -1.57
CA LYS A 59 7.60 4.77 -2.89
C LYS A 59 8.32 5.74 -3.82
N GLN A 60 7.97 7.03 -3.79
CA GLN A 60 8.64 8.05 -4.59
C GLN A 60 10.09 8.21 -4.15
N TYR A 61 10.34 8.33 -2.85
CA TYR A 61 11.68 8.35 -2.26
C TYR A 61 12.52 7.17 -2.73
N LEU A 62 11.98 5.94 -2.69
CA LEU A 62 12.73 4.77 -3.13
C LEU A 62 13.11 4.82 -4.61
N PHE A 63 12.28 5.41 -5.49
CA PHE A 63 12.60 5.54 -6.91
C PHE A 63 13.58 6.66 -7.22
N GLU A 64 13.48 7.78 -6.51
CA GLU A 64 14.27 8.98 -6.84
C GLU A 64 15.58 9.06 -6.07
N GLN A 65 15.61 8.55 -4.83
CA GLN A 65 16.72 8.74 -3.89
C GLN A 65 17.52 7.45 -3.67
N THR A 66 17.17 6.34 -4.33
CA THR A 66 17.89 5.06 -4.20
C THR A 66 18.03 4.34 -5.54
N ASP A 67 19.11 3.58 -5.74
CA ASP A 67 19.32 2.73 -6.92
C ASP A 67 18.56 1.39 -6.84
N MET A 68 17.45 1.33 -6.10
CA MET A 68 16.70 0.09 -5.95
C MET A 68 15.93 -0.26 -7.22
N ASN A 69 15.99 -1.53 -7.61
CA ASN A 69 15.18 -2.04 -8.72
C ASN A 69 13.68 -2.04 -8.38
N HIS A 70 12.84 -1.95 -9.41
CA HIS A 70 11.38 -1.91 -9.28
C HIS A 70 10.77 -3.09 -8.51
N SER A 71 11.37 -4.29 -8.61
CA SER A 71 10.87 -5.49 -7.93
C SER A 71 11.03 -5.36 -6.41
N THR A 72 12.20 -4.90 -5.95
CA THR A 72 12.48 -4.66 -4.54
C THR A 72 11.64 -3.51 -3.99
N VAL A 73 11.46 -2.42 -4.75
CA VAL A 73 10.56 -1.31 -4.37
C VAL A 73 9.14 -1.84 -4.16
N ARG A 74 8.62 -2.64 -5.11
CA ARG A 74 7.28 -3.23 -5.00
C ARG A 74 7.15 -4.13 -3.77
N GLU A 75 8.16 -4.95 -3.52
CA GLU A 75 8.18 -5.84 -2.36
C GLU A 75 8.08 -5.06 -1.04
N TYR A 76 8.84 -3.98 -0.88
CA TYR A 76 8.80 -3.17 0.34
C TYR A 76 7.47 -2.45 0.50
N VAL A 77 6.91 -1.89 -0.58
CA VAL A 77 5.58 -1.26 -0.55
C VAL A 77 4.50 -2.26 -0.12
N VAL A 78 4.48 -3.46 -0.68
CA VAL A 78 3.49 -4.49 -0.31
C VAL A 78 3.67 -4.93 1.14
N ARG A 79 4.91 -5.04 1.62
CA ARG A 79 5.20 -5.38 3.01
C ARG A 79 4.67 -4.34 3.98
N LEU A 80 4.91 -3.05 3.73
CA LEU A 80 4.42 -1.99 4.61
C LEU A 80 2.90 -1.87 4.60
N ARG A 81 2.22 -2.12 3.47
CA ARG A 81 0.74 -2.13 3.42
C ARG A 81 0.14 -3.24 4.27
N ARG A 82 0.64 -4.48 4.12
CA ARG A 82 0.20 -5.60 4.96
C ARG A 82 0.45 -5.34 6.44
N LEU A 83 1.54 -4.65 6.74
CA LEU A 83 1.84 -4.24 8.10
C LEU A 83 0.84 -3.18 8.60
N ASP A 84 0.48 -2.19 7.77
CA ASP A 84 -0.57 -1.20 8.06
C ASP A 84 -1.91 -1.88 8.41
N GLU A 85 -2.30 -2.91 7.63
CA GLU A 85 -3.52 -3.70 7.90
C GLU A 85 -3.44 -4.44 9.25
N ILE A 86 -2.30 -5.06 9.56
CA ILE A 86 -2.09 -5.78 10.84
C ILE A 86 -2.15 -4.82 12.02
N LEU A 87 -1.48 -3.66 11.93
CA LEU A 87 -1.48 -2.64 12.98
C LEU A 87 -2.87 -2.02 13.17
N THR A 88 -3.61 -1.80 12.07
CA THR A 88 -4.98 -1.31 12.12
C THR A 88 -5.91 -2.33 12.80
N ALA A 89 -5.82 -3.61 12.42
CA ALA A 89 -6.66 -4.67 12.99
C ALA A 89 -6.36 -4.97 14.47
N SER A 90 -5.20 -4.54 14.97
CA SER A 90 -4.79 -4.71 16.37
C SER A 90 -4.95 -3.44 17.22
N ASP A 91 -5.58 -2.40 16.67
CA ASP A 91 -5.74 -1.09 17.32
C ASP A 91 -4.40 -0.55 17.87
N TYR A 92 -3.33 -0.68 17.07
CA TYR A 92 -1.99 -0.32 17.51
C TYR A 92 -1.89 1.18 17.87
N PRO A 93 -1.27 1.55 19.01
CA PRO A 93 -1.24 2.95 19.43
C PRO A 93 -0.46 3.85 18.45
N GLN A 94 -1.11 4.91 17.96
CA GLN A 94 -0.52 5.85 16.99
C GLN A 94 0.65 6.67 17.55
N ASP A 95 0.63 6.95 18.86
CA ASP A 95 1.72 7.60 19.60
C ASP A 95 3.01 6.75 19.60
N LYS A 96 2.88 5.43 19.44
CA LYS A 96 4.03 4.56 19.25
C LYS A 96 4.69 4.73 17.89
N ILE A 97 4.06 5.39 16.92
CA ILE A 97 4.60 5.58 15.56
C ILE A 97 5.13 7.00 15.32
N ALA A 98 4.82 7.94 16.22
CA ALA A 98 5.26 9.33 16.12
C ALA A 98 6.78 9.57 16.24
N ASP A 99 7.57 8.54 16.54
CA ASP A 99 9.01 8.65 16.79
C ASP A 99 9.84 8.14 15.60
N LYS A 100 11.04 8.68 15.38
CA LYS A 100 11.88 8.43 14.18
C LYS A 100 12.47 7.01 14.08
N ASN A 101 12.00 6.07 14.90
CA ASN A 101 12.50 4.69 14.95
C ASN A 101 11.33 3.71 15.05
N ILE A 102 10.43 3.81 14.07
CA ILE A 102 9.22 3.00 13.98
C ILE A 102 9.57 1.51 13.81
N HIS A 103 10.68 1.21 13.10
CA HIS A 103 11.20 -0.15 12.97
C HIS A 103 11.43 -0.82 14.33
N GLN A 104 12.15 -0.16 15.25
CA GLN A 104 12.48 -0.76 16.54
C GLN A 104 11.22 -1.03 17.36
N ARG A 105 10.30 -0.06 17.43
CA ARG A 105 9.06 -0.19 18.20
C ARG A 105 8.17 -1.32 17.69
N ILE A 106 7.93 -1.38 16.38
CA ILE A 106 7.09 -2.44 15.79
C ILE A 106 7.73 -3.83 15.99
N VAL A 107 9.06 -3.94 15.88
CA VAL A 107 9.76 -5.22 16.06
C VAL A 107 9.69 -5.71 17.52
N GLU A 108 9.65 -4.79 18.48
CA GLU A 108 9.54 -5.09 19.91
C GLU A 108 8.10 -5.43 20.33
N ASP A 109 7.12 -4.72 19.78
CA ASP A 109 5.71 -4.82 20.22
C ASP A 109 4.88 -5.89 19.51
N VAL A 110 5.30 -6.36 18.33
CA VAL A 110 4.55 -7.36 17.54
C VAL A 110 5.29 -8.71 17.56
N PRO A 111 5.04 -9.58 18.56
CA PRO A 111 5.73 -10.85 18.67
C PRO A 111 5.11 -11.93 17.76
N LEU A 112 5.99 -12.83 17.30
CA LEU A 112 5.78 -14.16 16.69
C LEU A 112 5.88 -14.23 15.14
N ALA A 113 7.01 -14.77 14.69
CA ALA A 113 7.26 -15.48 13.43
C ALA A 113 7.39 -14.70 12.10
N VAL A 114 7.20 -13.38 12.09
CA VAL A 114 6.88 -12.64 10.84
C VAL A 114 7.86 -11.48 10.53
N THR A 115 8.77 -11.10 11.43
CA THR A 115 9.50 -9.82 11.38
C THR A 115 10.68 -9.72 10.39
N ASP A 116 11.35 -10.80 9.99
CA ASP A 116 12.49 -10.71 9.07
C ASP A 116 12.09 -10.18 7.69
N ASN A 117 10.91 -10.58 7.21
CA ASN A 117 10.40 -10.14 5.92
C ASN A 117 10.04 -8.64 5.93
N TYR A 118 9.64 -8.06 7.06
CA TYR A 118 9.29 -6.62 7.10
C TYR A 118 10.46 -5.75 7.54
N ARG A 119 11.47 -6.32 8.22
CA ARG A 119 12.60 -5.60 8.81
C ARG A 119 13.29 -4.66 7.85
N ILE A 120 13.59 -5.13 6.64
CA ILE A 120 14.31 -4.31 5.65
C ILE A 120 13.41 -3.18 5.13
N ALA A 121 12.13 -3.46 4.91
CA ALA A 121 11.18 -2.44 4.48
C ALA A 121 11.00 -1.35 5.55
N LEU A 122 10.91 -1.74 6.82
CA LEU A 122 10.83 -0.84 7.97
C LEU A 122 12.09 0.01 8.12
N ARG A 123 13.29 -0.59 8.03
CA ARG A 123 14.55 0.18 8.05
C ARG A 123 14.66 1.17 6.89
N LYS A 124 14.16 0.81 5.71
CA LYS A 124 14.08 1.74 4.58
C LYS A 124 13.08 2.86 4.83
N TYR A 125 12.00 2.57 5.53
CA TYR A 125 11.05 3.59 5.95
C TYR A 125 11.65 4.55 6.98
N ASP A 126 12.45 4.09 7.96
CA ASP A 126 13.19 4.99 8.85
C ASP A 126 14.13 5.93 8.07
N GLN A 127 14.81 5.41 7.04
CA GLN A 127 15.68 6.22 6.16
C GLN A 127 14.88 7.29 5.41
N PHE A 128 13.68 6.95 4.95
CA PHE A 128 12.76 7.91 4.35
C PHE A 128 12.32 9.00 5.33
N LEU A 129 11.95 8.64 6.57
CA LEU A 129 11.56 9.62 7.60
C LEU A 129 12.73 10.54 7.98
N ALA A 130 13.95 9.99 8.07
CA ALA A 130 15.16 10.77 8.30
C ALA A 130 15.40 11.77 7.16
N TRP A 131 15.37 11.28 5.91
CA TRP A 131 15.52 12.11 4.70
C TRP A 131 14.47 13.21 4.61
N GLN A 132 13.20 12.91 4.89
CA GLN A 132 12.11 13.89 4.88
C GLN A 132 12.32 14.98 5.96
N SER A 133 12.92 14.61 7.10
CA SER A 133 13.23 15.56 8.17
C SER A 133 14.47 16.44 7.91
N GLU A 134 15.33 16.02 6.99
CA GLU A 134 16.53 16.77 6.55
C GLU A 134 16.23 17.69 5.37
N MET A 135 15.13 17.47 4.64
CA MET A 135 14.66 18.36 3.58
C MET A 135 14.12 19.66 4.22
N PRO A 136 14.70 20.83 3.89
CA PRO A 136 14.10 22.11 4.26
C PRO A 136 12.69 22.21 3.67
N SER A 137 11.76 22.84 4.38
CA SER A 137 10.40 23.10 3.93
C SER A 137 10.34 24.17 2.83
N ASP A 138 11.14 24.04 1.77
CA ASP A 138 11.09 24.91 0.59
C ASP A 138 10.55 24.11 -0.59
N GLY A 139 9.30 24.43 -0.97
CA GLY A 139 8.71 23.95 -2.22
C GLY A 139 7.31 23.41 -2.06
N ILE A 140 6.38 24.25 -1.59
CA ILE A 140 4.96 24.10 -1.93
C ILE A 140 4.89 24.06 -3.46
N TYR A 141 4.56 22.90 -4.03
CA TYR A 141 4.06 22.85 -5.40
C TYR A 141 2.71 23.56 -5.43
N THR A 142 2.75 24.87 -5.67
CA THR A 142 1.62 25.60 -6.23
C THR A 142 1.41 25.08 -7.65
N GLU A 143 0.47 24.16 -7.83
CA GLU A 143 -0.12 23.92 -9.15
C GLU A 143 -0.74 25.24 -9.62
N GLN A 144 -0.19 25.79 -10.69
CA GLN A 144 -0.79 26.89 -11.44
C GLN A 144 -1.92 26.34 -12.33
N ALA A 145 -2.93 27.19 -12.48
CA ALA A 145 -4.23 27.02 -13.13
C ALA A 145 -4.22 26.48 -14.58
#